data_AF-A0A940I8I2-F1
#
_entry.id   AF-A0A940I8I2-F1
#
_cell.length_a   1.000
_cell.length_b   1.000
_cell.length_c   1.000
_cell.angle_alpha   90.00
_cell.angle_beta   90.00
_cell.angle_gamma   90.00
#
_symmetry.space_group_name_H-M   'P 1'
#
loop_
_entity.id
_entity.type
_entity.pdbx_description
1 polymer ?
#
loop_
_entity_poly.entity_id
_entity_poly.type
_entity_poly.pdbx_seq_one_letter_code
_entity_poly.pdbx_strand_id
1 'polypeptide(L)'
;MKKNHNLIFVLLLLPTFVIALTPVVLHITDDATALYFEEYFDLFNQVESYDHAEVFKVVDGDTIHVTIGQWLTSVRMIGLDTPETVHPKKPVEYFGREASNFAKKVLTGREVKLSYDWNKRDIYDRLLAYVWIPIKYDNLTKHVLFNLLAIINGYGHAYLNFPFNDEYMNIFKEAQKYARENSLGLWAGGTVTEEESQVSQPQTTQPQPQGKVDVRISYIKYDGNPEYIEIKNYGTISVNLQGWKVTDEYEKHVYVFGNVELKPGYVIRLYSGNKATENIWVRTYIWNNDGDIGFLYDSNGNMVDIYSY
;
A
#
# COMPACT_ATOMS: atom_id res chain seq x y z
N MET A 1 -10.13 -66.16 27.37
CA MET A 1 -11.01 -64.97 27.40
C MET A 1 -10.19 -63.75 27.00
N LYS A 2 -10.24 -63.30 25.73
CA LYS A 2 -9.58 -62.06 25.28
C LYS A 2 -10.64 -60.94 25.29
N LYS A 3 -10.43 -59.91 26.11
CA LYS A 3 -11.24 -58.68 26.14
C LYS A 3 -10.78 -57.77 25.00
N ASN A 4 -11.62 -57.61 23.98
CA ASN A 4 -11.44 -56.57 22.97
C ASN A 4 -11.77 -55.22 23.60
N HIS A 5 -10.79 -54.33 23.68
CA HIS A 5 -11.01 -52.93 24.04
C HIS A 5 -11.34 -52.18 22.75
N ASN A 6 -12.60 -51.76 22.60
CA ASN A 6 -12.99 -50.83 21.56
C ASN A 6 -12.47 -49.44 21.94
N LEU A 7 -11.41 -49.00 21.27
CA LEU A 7 -10.91 -47.64 21.38
C LEU A 7 -11.81 -46.74 20.51
N ILE A 8 -12.73 -46.01 21.14
CA ILE A 8 -13.54 -44.99 20.47
C ILE A 8 -12.66 -43.75 20.26
N PHE A 9 -12.25 -43.48 19.02
CA PHE A 9 -11.68 -42.20 18.63
C PHE A 9 -12.81 -41.17 18.55
N VAL A 10 -12.93 -40.32 19.57
CA VAL A 10 -13.76 -39.11 19.49
C VAL A 10 -12.95 -38.06 18.73
N LEU A 11 -13.23 -37.91 17.43
CA LEU A 11 -12.68 -36.83 16.62
C LEU A 11 -13.35 -35.51 17.07
N LEU A 12 -12.70 -34.78 17.97
CA LEU A 12 -13.10 -33.43 18.35
C LEU A 12 -12.85 -32.50 17.15
N LEU A 13 -13.89 -32.26 16.36
CA LEU A 13 -13.95 -31.16 15.41
C LEU A 13 -13.98 -29.85 16.22
N LEU A 14 -12.81 -29.24 16.41
CA LEU A 14 -12.73 -27.87 16.87
C LEU A 14 -13.29 -26.97 15.75
N PRO A 15 -14.35 -26.16 16.00
CA PRO A 15 -14.82 -25.23 15.00
C PRO A 15 -13.70 -24.22 14.74
N THR A 16 -13.18 -24.21 13.51
CA THR A 16 -12.36 -23.10 13.02
C THR A 16 -13.26 -21.89 12.97
N PHE A 17 -13.21 -21.05 14.00
CA PHE A 17 -13.90 -19.76 14.01
C PHE A 17 -13.25 -18.89 12.93
N VAL A 18 -13.96 -18.67 11.84
CA VAL A 18 -13.65 -17.56 10.94
C VAL A 18 -14.06 -16.31 11.71
N ILE A 19 -13.09 -15.54 12.20
CA ILE A 19 -13.38 -14.23 12.81
C ILE A 19 -13.84 -13.34 11.67
N ALA A 20 -15.15 -13.12 11.56
CA ALA A 20 -15.72 -12.18 10.61
C ALA A 20 -15.55 -10.76 11.16
N LEU A 21 -15.19 -9.80 10.30
CA LEU A 21 -15.08 -8.39 10.68
C LEU A 21 -16.47 -7.84 11.05
N THR A 22 -16.53 -7.06 12.13
CA THR A 22 -17.78 -6.55 12.70
C THR A 22 -17.96 -5.07 12.35
N PRO A 23 -18.79 -4.73 11.34
CA PRO A 23 -18.98 -3.35 10.92
C PRO A 23 -19.77 -2.56 11.97
N VAL A 24 -19.31 -1.35 12.26
CA VAL A 24 -19.93 -0.39 13.18
C VAL A 24 -20.05 0.98 12.50
N VAL A 25 -21.14 1.69 12.77
CA VAL A 25 -21.31 3.08 12.32
C VAL A 25 -20.79 4.03 13.41
N LEU A 26 -19.78 4.81 13.07
CA LEU A 26 -19.19 5.83 13.92
C LEU A 26 -19.85 7.18 13.66
N HIS A 27 -20.08 7.94 14.72
CA HIS A 27 -20.43 9.36 14.64
C HIS A 27 -19.16 10.20 14.80
N ILE A 28 -18.65 10.74 13.69
CA ILE A 28 -17.34 11.40 13.62
C ILE A 28 -17.45 12.91 13.88
N THR A 29 -18.52 13.52 13.37
CA THR A 29 -18.99 14.89 13.66
C THR A 29 -20.52 14.86 13.74
N ASP A 30 -21.14 15.99 14.07
CA ASP A 30 -22.61 16.14 14.06
C ASP A 30 -23.22 15.85 12.68
N ASP A 31 -22.46 16.00 11.60
CA ASP A 31 -22.90 15.90 10.21
C ASP A 31 -22.15 14.85 9.36
N ALA A 32 -21.33 14.02 10.00
CA ALA A 32 -20.58 12.95 9.36
C ALA A 32 -20.60 11.66 10.19
N THR A 33 -21.16 10.61 9.59
CA THR A 33 -21.04 9.23 10.07
C THR A 33 -20.22 8.41 9.08
N ALA A 34 -19.62 7.33 9.56
CA ALA A 34 -18.80 6.45 8.73
C ALA A 34 -18.78 5.02 9.27
N LEU A 35 -18.76 4.03 8.39
CA LEU A 35 -18.48 2.65 8.76
C LEU A 35 -17.02 2.47 9.19
N TYR A 36 -16.81 1.55 10.13
CA TYR A 36 -15.50 1.07 10.58
C TYR A 36 -15.65 -0.37 11.07
N PHE A 37 -14.56 -1.04 11.44
CA PHE A 37 -14.60 -2.38 12.03
C PHE A 37 -14.12 -2.34 13.49
N GLU A 38 -14.84 -3.02 14.37
CA GLU A 38 -14.52 -3.01 15.81
C GLU A 38 -13.13 -3.59 16.10
N GLU A 39 -12.72 -4.60 15.32
CA GLU A 39 -11.44 -5.28 15.43
C GLU A 39 -10.25 -4.34 15.19
N TYR A 40 -10.49 -3.20 14.54
CA TYR A 40 -9.46 -2.23 14.17
C TYR A 40 -9.43 -0.98 15.06
N PHE A 41 -10.19 -0.96 16.17
CA PHE A 41 -10.14 0.16 17.13
C PHE A 41 -8.80 0.29 17.85
N ASP A 42 -8.09 -0.81 18.01
CA ASP A 42 -6.85 -0.87 18.79
C ASP A 42 -5.59 -0.89 17.92
N LEU A 43 -5.71 -0.69 16.59
CA LEU A 43 -4.56 -0.58 15.69
C LEU A 43 -3.57 0.51 16.14
N PHE A 44 -4.10 1.62 16.67
CA PHE A 44 -3.25 2.71 17.15
C PHE A 44 -2.41 2.32 18.37
N ASN A 45 -2.81 1.31 19.15
CA ASN A 45 -2.04 0.88 20.32
C ASN A 45 -0.68 0.24 19.94
N GLN A 46 -0.54 -0.15 18.68
CA GLN A 46 0.70 -0.71 18.12
C GLN A 46 1.64 0.37 17.56
N VAL A 47 1.19 1.64 17.51
CA VAL A 47 1.98 2.75 16.97
C VAL A 47 2.99 3.22 18.01
N GLU A 48 4.27 2.95 17.76
CA GLU A 48 5.37 3.31 18.67
C GLU A 48 5.75 4.80 18.61
N SER A 49 5.61 5.42 17.44
CA SER A 49 5.99 6.82 17.20
C SER A 49 4.99 7.53 16.30
N TYR A 50 4.65 8.77 16.68
CA TYR A 50 3.74 9.62 15.92
C TYR A 50 4.00 11.09 16.23
N ASP A 51 3.66 11.94 15.26
CA ASP A 51 3.62 13.39 15.46
C ASP A 51 2.19 13.87 15.72
N HIS A 52 2.06 14.87 16.59
CA HIS A 52 0.81 15.63 16.74
C HIS A 52 0.72 16.68 15.64
N ALA A 53 -0.44 16.76 14.98
CA ALA A 53 -0.67 17.72 13.92
C ALA A 53 -2.08 18.31 13.97
N GLU A 54 -2.25 19.52 13.46
CA GLU A 54 -3.57 20.11 13.20
C GLU A 54 -3.79 20.22 11.70
N VAL A 55 -4.95 19.79 11.21
CA VAL A 55 -5.27 19.85 9.78
C VAL A 55 -5.72 21.25 9.40
N PHE A 56 -4.84 22.00 8.76
CA PHE A 56 -5.11 23.35 8.28
C PHE A 56 -6.06 23.37 7.07
N LYS A 57 -5.86 22.45 6.13
CA LYS A 57 -6.63 22.41 4.88
C LYS A 57 -6.69 21.00 4.31
N VAL A 58 -7.86 20.62 3.80
CA VAL A 58 -8.00 19.44 2.92
C VAL A 58 -7.87 19.88 1.47
N VAL A 59 -6.89 19.30 0.76
CA VAL A 59 -6.64 19.59 -0.67
C VAL A 59 -7.54 18.71 -1.51
N ASP A 60 -7.46 17.39 -1.29
CA ASP A 60 -8.37 16.39 -1.84
C ASP A 60 -8.63 15.27 -0.82
N GLY A 61 -9.41 14.25 -1.19
CA GLY A 61 -9.82 13.16 -0.31
C GLY A 61 -8.68 12.39 0.37
N ASP A 62 -7.47 12.45 -0.20
CA ASP A 62 -6.30 11.70 0.25
C ASP A 62 -5.04 12.55 0.51
N THR A 63 -5.20 13.88 0.44
CA THR A 63 -4.12 14.86 0.55
C THR A 63 -4.56 16.04 1.42
N ILE A 64 -3.80 16.30 2.49
CA ILE A 64 -4.07 17.37 3.45
C ILE A 64 -2.83 18.23 3.69
N HIS A 65 -3.04 19.48 4.10
CA HIS A 65 -2.01 20.32 4.68
C HIS A 65 -2.22 20.38 6.19
N VAL A 66 -1.13 20.19 6.93
CA VAL A 66 -1.14 20.12 8.39
C VAL A 66 -0.07 21.01 8.99
N THR A 67 -0.28 21.45 10.22
CA THR A 67 0.74 22.08 11.05
C THR A 67 1.27 21.10 12.08
N ILE A 68 2.58 20.84 12.06
CA ILE A 68 3.30 20.05 13.06
C ILE A 68 4.20 21.02 13.82
N GLY A 69 3.80 21.39 15.04
CA GLY A 69 4.41 22.52 15.75
C GLY A 69 4.27 23.82 14.94
N GLN A 70 5.37 24.42 14.51
CA GLN A 70 5.38 25.65 13.70
C GLN A 70 5.47 25.39 12.18
N TRP A 71 5.58 24.12 11.76
CA TRP A 71 5.83 23.76 10.36
C TRP A 71 4.52 23.42 9.64
N LEU A 72 4.21 24.14 8.56
CA LEU A 72 3.15 23.79 7.62
C LEU A 72 3.70 22.84 6.56
N THR A 73 3.14 21.63 6.44
CA THR A 73 3.57 20.62 5.46
C THR A 73 2.39 19.95 4.77
N SER A 74 2.63 19.45 3.55
CA SER A 74 1.68 18.61 2.82
C SER A 74 1.85 17.14 3.25
N VAL A 75 0.73 16.44 3.39
CA VAL A 75 0.65 15.02 3.75
C VAL A 75 -0.16 14.27 2.69
N ARG A 76 0.43 13.22 2.11
CA ARG A 76 -0.26 12.24 1.25
C ARG A 76 -0.54 11.00 2.09
N MET A 77 -1.80 10.60 2.15
CA MET A 77 -2.24 9.47 2.97
C MET A 77 -1.80 8.15 2.36
N ILE A 78 -1.08 7.33 3.12
CA ILE A 78 -0.57 6.03 2.66
C ILE A 78 -1.73 5.08 2.37
N GLY A 79 -1.66 4.38 1.24
CA GLY A 79 -2.59 3.31 0.87
C GLY A 79 -4.02 3.75 0.51
N LEU A 80 -4.31 5.05 0.50
CA LEU A 80 -5.60 5.63 0.08
C LEU A 80 -5.42 6.39 -1.24
N ASP A 81 -6.25 6.09 -2.25
CA ASP A 81 -6.30 6.85 -3.50
C ASP A 81 -7.74 7.28 -3.78
N THR A 82 -8.00 8.58 -3.76
CA THR A 82 -9.36 9.12 -3.96
C THR A 82 -9.53 9.68 -5.36
N PRO A 83 -10.75 9.63 -5.94
CA PRO A 83 -10.97 10.19 -7.27
C PRO A 83 -10.67 11.69 -7.30
N GLU A 84 -9.94 12.12 -8.32
CA GLU A 84 -9.35 13.46 -8.40
C GLU A 84 -10.40 14.57 -8.59
N THR A 85 -10.24 15.68 -7.87
CA THR A 85 -11.18 16.82 -7.92
C THR A 85 -10.58 18.17 -8.29
N VAL A 86 -9.26 18.35 -8.23
CA VAL A 86 -8.61 19.67 -8.30
C VAL A 86 -7.62 19.81 -9.46
N HIS A 87 -7.35 18.75 -10.22
CA HIS A 87 -6.40 18.81 -11.32
C HIS A 87 -6.88 19.77 -12.45
N PRO A 88 -6.14 20.85 -12.76
CA PRO A 88 -6.60 21.93 -13.65
C PRO A 88 -6.98 21.54 -15.08
N LYS A 89 -6.54 20.35 -15.51
CA LYS A 89 -6.70 19.84 -16.88
C LYS A 89 -7.54 18.56 -16.98
N LYS A 90 -8.05 18.03 -15.85
CA LYS A 90 -8.85 16.80 -15.84
C LYS A 90 -10.27 17.12 -15.37
N PRO A 91 -11.30 16.43 -15.88
CA PRO A 91 -12.63 16.50 -15.30
C PRO A 91 -12.59 15.93 -13.87
N VAL A 92 -13.51 16.39 -13.03
CA VAL A 92 -13.72 15.78 -11.71
C VAL A 92 -14.14 14.33 -11.92
N GLU A 93 -13.42 13.41 -11.29
CA GLU A 93 -13.72 11.98 -11.40
C GLU A 93 -15.01 11.64 -10.63
N TYR A 94 -15.70 10.57 -11.06
CA TYR A 94 -16.91 10.10 -10.39
C TYR A 94 -16.65 9.87 -8.90
N PHE A 95 -17.54 10.37 -8.04
CA PHE A 95 -17.44 10.32 -6.58
C PHE A 95 -16.29 11.12 -5.95
N GLY A 96 -15.47 11.83 -6.74
CA GLY A 96 -14.36 12.63 -6.21
C GLY A 96 -14.84 13.76 -5.30
N ARG A 97 -15.91 14.46 -5.70
CA ARG A 97 -16.46 15.57 -4.88
C ARG A 97 -16.97 15.06 -3.53
N GLU A 98 -17.58 13.89 -3.50
CA GLU A 98 -18.07 13.20 -2.31
C GLU A 98 -16.91 12.83 -1.40
N ALA A 99 -15.83 12.23 -1.94
CA ALA A 99 -14.61 11.90 -1.21
C ALA A 99 -13.95 13.15 -0.59
N SER A 100 -13.77 14.21 -1.39
CA SER A 100 -13.21 15.48 -0.96
C SER A 100 -14.07 16.14 0.14
N ASN A 101 -15.39 16.12 0.00
CA ASN A 101 -16.31 16.67 0.99
C ASN A 101 -16.31 15.87 2.29
N PHE A 102 -16.25 14.54 2.21
CA PHE A 102 -16.13 13.68 3.38
C PHE A 102 -14.85 13.96 4.15
N ALA A 103 -13.70 14.00 3.45
CA ALA A 103 -12.43 14.37 4.06
C ALA A 103 -12.49 15.78 4.69
N LYS A 104 -13.10 16.76 4.03
CA LYS A 104 -13.30 18.11 4.57
C LYS A 104 -14.12 18.10 5.87
N LYS A 105 -15.24 17.39 5.91
CA LYS A 105 -16.09 17.27 7.10
C LYS A 105 -15.37 16.62 8.27
N VAL A 106 -14.62 15.55 7.99
CA VAL A 106 -13.95 14.77 9.03
C VAL A 106 -12.67 15.43 9.51
N LEU A 107 -11.87 16.04 8.63
CA LEU A 107 -10.50 16.43 8.95
C LEU A 107 -10.29 17.94 9.12
N THR A 108 -11.07 18.84 8.50
CA THR A 108 -10.73 20.28 8.52
C THR A 108 -10.72 20.84 9.95
N GLY A 109 -9.61 21.49 10.34
CA GLY A 109 -9.43 22.07 11.68
C GLY A 109 -9.31 21.04 12.81
N ARG A 110 -9.16 19.75 12.49
CA ARG A 110 -9.08 18.68 13.47
C ARG A 110 -7.64 18.44 13.91
N GLU A 111 -7.46 18.18 15.21
CA GLU A 111 -6.22 17.59 15.73
C GLU A 111 -6.14 16.10 15.37
N VAL A 112 -5.03 15.71 14.78
CA VAL A 112 -4.74 14.35 14.34
C VAL A 112 -3.38 13.89 14.85
N LYS A 113 -3.18 12.57 14.85
CA LYS A 113 -1.85 11.99 15.01
C LYS A 113 -1.41 11.41 13.67
N LEU A 114 -0.14 11.62 13.34
CA LEU A 114 0.48 11.12 12.11
C LEU A 114 1.47 10.04 12.48
N SER A 115 1.22 8.81 12.04
CA SER A 115 2.25 7.76 12.07
C SER A 115 2.75 7.49 10.67
N TYR A 116 3.94 6.90 10.59
CA TYR A 116 4.71 6.78 9.37
C TYR A 116 4.98 5.33 9.06
N ASP A 117 5.25 5.06 7.79
CA ASP A 117 5.91 3.83 7.38
C ASP A 117 7.41 4.07 7.16
N TRP A 118 8.12 3.09 6.63
CA TRP A 118 9.56 3.16 6.36
C TRP A 118 9.95 4.38 5.50
N ASN A 119 9.13 4.74 4.50
CA ASN A 119 9.34 5.93 3.67
C ASN A 119 8.47 7.08 4.19
N LYS A 120 9.11 8.11 4.76
CA LYS A 120 8.40 9.28 5.28
C LYS A 120 8.01 10.30 4.22
N ARG A 121 8.62 10.29 3.04
CA ARG A 121 8.38 11.29 2.00
C ARG A 121 8.33 10.66 0.62
N ASP A 122 7.53 11.24 -0.27
CA ASP A 122 7.51 10.87 -1.69
C ASP A 122 8.45 11.75 -2.54
N ILE A 123 8.49 11.46 -3.85
CA ILE A 123 9.31 12.21 -4.82
C ILE A 123 8.91 13.68 -5.00
N TYR A 124 7.72 14.06 -4.52
CA TYR A 124 7.21 15.43 -4.54
C TYR A 124 7.42 16.14 -3.19
N ASP A 125 8.20 15.54 -2.29
CA ASP A 125 8.48 16.02 -0.94
C ASP A 125 7.22 16.15 -0.06
N ARG A 126 6.16 15.38 -0.35
CA ARG A 126 5.01 15.27 0.55
C ARG A 126 5.30 14.26 1.64
N LEU A 127 4.87 14.54 2.85
CA LEU A 127 4.96 13.62 3.96
C LEU A 127 3.99 12.45 3.73
N LEU A 128 4.46 11.21 3.78
CA LEU A 128 3.64 10.01 3.67
C LEU A 128 3.21 9.58 5.08
N ALA A 129 1.90 9.56 5.36
CA ALA A 129 1.43 9.22 6.70
C ALA A 129 0.11 8.42 6.75
N TYR A 130 -0.05 7.70 7.85
CA TYR A 130 -1.33 7.23 8.37
C TYR A 130 -1.94 8.32 9.26
N VAL A 131 -3.19 8.69 9.00
CA VAL A 131 -3.86 9.79 9.71
C VAL A 131 -4.84 9.24 10.73
N TRP A 132 -4.53 9.43 12.01
CA TRP A 132 -5.34 8.94 13.12
C TRP A 132 -6.20 10.05 13.71
N ILE A 133 -7.52 9.85 13.69
CA ILE A 133 -8.49 10.79 14.24
C ILE A 133 -9.01 10.31 15.60
N PRO A 134 -9.01 11.17 16.64
CA PRO A 134 -9.65 10.83 17.91
C PRO A 134 -11.17 10.86 17.75
N ILE A 135 -11.84 9.84 18.28
CA ILE A 135 -13.31 9.77 18.36
C ILE A 135 -13.74 9.29 19.76
N LYS A 136 -15.00 9.55 20.11
CA LYS A 136 -15.63 8.94 21.28
C LYS A 136 -16.41 7.69 20.86
N TYR A 137 -16.09 6.57 21.48
CA TYR A 137 -16.81 5.30 21.31
C TYR A 137 -16.91 4.61 22.67
N ASP A 138 -18.13 4.25 23.08
CA ASP A 138 -18.42 3.65 24.39
C ASP A 138 -17.76 4.40 25.57
N ASN A 139 -17.93 5.72 25.61
CA ASN A 139 -17.32 6.64 26.60
C ASN A 139 -15.77 6.69 26.63
N LEU A 140 -15.09 5.93 25.78
CA LEU A 140 -13.64 5.94 25.62
C LEU A 140 -13.23 6.80 24.43
N THR A 141 -12.02 7.37 24.50
CA THR A 141 -11.38 7.95 23.33
C THR A 141 -10.69 6.83 22.55
N LYS A 142 -11.08 6.62 21.29
CA LYS A 142 -10.40 5.72 20.35
C LYS A 142 -9.72 6.54 19.26
N HIS A 143 -8.66 6.01 18.68
CA HIS A 143 -7.97 6.60 17.54
C HIS A 143 -8.24 5.74 16.31
N VAL A 144 -9.12 6.20 15.42
CA VAL A 144 -9.45 5.46 14.19
C VAL A 144 -8.62 5.96 13.03
N LEU A 145 -8.27 5.05 12.12
CA LEU A 145 -7.44 5.34 10.96
C LEU A 145 -8.30 5.91 9.84
N PHE A 146 -8.11 7.19 9.51
CA PHE A 146 -8.90 7.85 8.46
C PHE A 146 -8.69 7.19 7.09
N ASN A 147 -7.48 6.74 6.77
CA ASN A 147 -7.16 6.05 5.52
C ASN A 147 -8.10 4.85 5.29
N LEU A 148 -8.22 3.99 6.32
CA LEU A 148 -9.11 2.84 6.34
C LEU A 148 -10.58 3.25 6.28
N LEU A 149 -10.96 4.24 7.08
CA LEU A 149 -12.32 4.78 7.16
C LEU A 149 -12.79 5.30 5.79
N ALA A 150 -11.93 5.95 5.01
CA ALA A 150 -12.25 6.37 3.65
C ALA A 150 -12.46 5.17 2.70
N ILE A 151 -11.60 4.15 2.77
CA ILE A 151 -11.67 2.97 1.91
C ILE A 151 -12.93 2.13 2.17
N ILE A 152 -13.22 1.80 3.43
CA ILE A 152 -14.39 0.96 3.80
C ILE A 152 -15.72 1.62 3.42
N ASN A 153 -15.78 2.95 3.41
CA ASN A 153 -16.98 3.70 3.00
C ASN A 153 -17.04 3.98 1.49
N GLY A 154 -16.05 3.50 0.72
CA GLY A 154 -16.01 3.69 -0.73
C GLY A 154 -15.71 5.12 -1.17
N TYR A 155 -15.00 5.92 -0.36
CA TYR A 155 -14.53 7.25 -0.77
C TYR A 155 -13.21 7.20 -1.55
N GLY A 156 -12.49 6.08 -1.51
CA GLY A 156 -11.28 5.86 -2.29
C GLY A 156 -10.94 4.39 -2.44
N HIS A 157 -9.95 4.12 -3.29
CA HIS A 157 -9.38 2.80 -3.52
C HIS A 157 -8.26 2.50 -2.52
N ALA A 158 -8.09 1.21 -2.23
CA ALA A 158 -6.88 0.70 -1.58
C ALA A 158 -5.72 0.74 -2.58
N TYR A 159 -4.78 1.67 -2.39
CA TYR A 159 -3.63 1.85 -3.27
C TYR A 159 -2.48 0.94 -2.86
N LEU A 160 -2.48 -0.28 -3.40
CA LEU A 160 -1.54 -1.34 -3.02
C LEU A 160 -0.32 -1.44 -3.96
N ASN A 161 -0.18 -0.52 -4.91
CA ASN A 161 0.92 -0.54 -5.89
C ASN A 161 2.25 -0.07 -5.30
N PHE A 162 2.19 0.70 -4.21
CA PHE A 162 3.36 1.07 -3.42
C PHE A 162 3.35 0.26 -2.13
N PRO A 163 4.39 -0.52 -1.82
CA PRO A 163 4.41 -1.33 -0.61
C PRO A 163 4.48 -0.43 0.63
N PHE A 164 3.82 -0.89 1.68
CA PHE A 164 3.83 -0.35 3.04
C PHE A 164 3.54 -1.51 4.00
N ASN A 165 3.37 -1.26 5.29
CA ASN A 165 3.11 -2.28 6.29
C ASN A 165 2.10 -3.35 5.81
N ASP A 166 2.54 -4.61 5.73
CA ASP A 166 1.78 -5.73 5.15
C ASP A 166 0.44 -5.97 5.85
N GLU A 167 0.36 -5.74 7.16
CA GLU A 167 -0.88 -5.85 7.91
C GLU A 167 -1.89 -4.80 7.40
N TYR A 168 -1.45 -3.56 7.25
CA TYR A 168 -2.32 -2.47 6.76
C TYR A 168 -2.71 -2.68 5.29
N MET A 169 -1.81 -3.21 4.46
CA MET A 169 -2.14 -3.57 3.07
C MET A 169 -3.28 -4.59 3.02
N ASN A 170 -3.22 -5.63 3.87
CA ASN A 170 -4.28 -6.63 3.97
C ASN A 170 -5.59 -6.05 4.52
N ILE A 171 -5.51 -5.21 5.57
CA ILE A 171 -6.68 -4.52 6.14
C ILE A 171 -7.36 -3.64 5.08
N PHE A 172 -6.61 -2.86 4.30
CA PHE A 172 -7.15 -1.97 3.27
C PHE A 172 -7.77 -2.76 2.12
N LYS A 173 -7.16 -3.89 1.76
CA LYS A 173 -7.70 -4.80 0.74
C LYS A 173 -9.05 -5.37 1.16
N GLU A 174 -9.19 -5.87 2.39
CA GLU A 174 -10.44 -6.41 2.91
C GLU A 174 -11.50 -5.31 3.10
N ALA A 175 -11.11 -4.11 3.53
CA ALA A 175 -12.00 -2.96 3.60
C ALA A 175 -12.57 -2.56 2.23
N GLN A 176 -11.74 -2.52 1.19
CA GLN A 176 -12.20 -2.24 -0.16
C GLN A 176 -13.13 -3.35 -0.66
N LYS A 177 -12.80 -4.62 -0.39
CA LYS A 177 -13.65 -5.75 -0.74
C LYS A 177 -15.02 -5.63 -0.08
N TYR A 178 -15.07 -5.29 1.21
CA TYR A 178 -16.32 -5.04 1.93
C TYR A 178 -17.11 -3.90 1.28
N ALA A 179 -16.46 -2.77 0.96
CA ALA A 179 -17.11 -1.64 0.31
C ALA A 179 -17.74 -2.02 -1.04
N ARG A 180 -17.06 -2.87 -1.82
CA ARG A 180 -17.56 -3.39 -3.10
C ARG A 180 -18.75 -4.32 -2.93
N GLU A 181 -18.62 -5.31 -2.03
CA GLU A 181 -19.67 -6.31 -1.79
C GLU A 181 -20.96 -5.70 -1.23
N ASN A 182 -20.85 -4.54 -0.56
CA ASN A 182 -21.98 -3.80 -0.01
C ASN A 182 -22.38 -2.57 -0.85
N SER A 183 -21.84 -2.41 -2.05
CA SER A 183 -22.16 -1.30 -2.97
C SER A 183 -22.06 0.08 -2.30
N LEU A 184 -20.99 0.34 -1.55
CA LEU A 184 -20.79 1.59 -0.82
C LEU A 184 -20.05 2.63 -1.67
N GLY A 185 -20.42 3.89 -1.53
CA GLY A 185 -19.73 5.02 -2.17
C GLY A 185 -19.51 4.83 -3.68
N LEU A 186 -18.25 4.82 -4.11
CA LEU A 186 -17.77 4.51 -5.47
C LEU A 186 -18.42 3.25 -6.09
N TRP A 187 -18.89 2.31 -5.26
CA TRP A 187 -19.41 1.01 -5.67
C TRP A 187 -20.96 0.97 -5.73
N ALA A 188 -21.67 2.06 -5.40
CA ALA A 188 -23.14 2.09 -5.29
C ALA A 188 -23.90 2.05 -6.63
N GLY A 189 -23.29 2.55 -7.70
CA GLY A 189 -23.86 2.54 -9.04
C GLY A 189 -23.50 1.26 -9.81
N GLY A 190 -24.25 0.17 -9.61
CA GLY A 190 -24.11 -1.03 -10.46
C GLY A 190 -24.17 -0.62 -11.94
N THR A 191 -23.10 -0.91 -12.69
CA THR A 191 -22.64 -0.27 -13.95
C THR A 191 -21.56 0.80 -13.83
N VAL A 192 -20.59 0.60 -12.95
CA VAL A 192 -19.21 0.73 -13.43
C VAL A 192 -18.94 -0.57 -14.22
N THR A 193 -19.25 -0.57 -15.52
CA THR A 193 -18.45 -1.41 -16.42
C THR A 193 -17.00 -1.01 -16.17
N GLU A 194 -16.06 -1.94 -16.28
CA GLU A 194 -14.62 -1.76 -15.98
C GLU A 194 -13.92 -0.60 -16.75
N GLU A 195 -14.67 0.35 -17.34
CA GLU A 195 -14.28 1.42 -18.23
C GLU A 195 -14.30 2.85 -17.64
N GLU A 196 -14.80 3.13 -16.41
CA GLU A 196 -14.79 4.52 -15.89
C GLU A 196 -13.61 4.92 -14.98
N SER A 197 -12.59 4.07 -14.82
CA SER A 197 -11.26 4.49 -14.30
C SER A 197 -10.20 4.64 -15.40
N GLN A 198 -10.62 4.70 -16.67
CA GLN A 198 -9.75 4.98 -17.80
C GLN A 198 -10.22 6.26 -18.50
N VAL A 199 -9.28 7.20 -18.66
CA VAL A 199 -9.24 8.31 -19.63
C VAL A 199 -9.61 9.72 -19.12
N SER A 200 -8.56 10.47 -18.76
CA SER A 200 -8.16 11.63 -19.58
C SER A 200 -6.88 11.30 -20.34
N GLN A 201 -7.02 10.57 -21.44
CA GLN A 201 -6.08 10.54 -22.56
C GLN A 201 -6.75 11.22 -23.77
N PRO A 202 -6.03 11.99 -24.58
CA PRO A 202 -6.42 12.23 -25.97
C PRO A 202 -6.29 10.93 -26.76
N GLN A 203 -7.36 10.49 -27.44
CA GLN A 203 -7.35 9.31 -28.32
C GLN A 203 -6.73 9.61 -29.70
N THR A 204 -6.06 8.60 -30.27
CA THR A 204 -6.30 8.16 -31.66
C THR A 204 -5.88 6.68 -31.86
N THR A 205 -6.87 5.85 -32.22
CA THR A 205 -6.83 4.52 -32.89
C THR A 205 -6.14 3.32 -32.19
N GLN A 206 -6.94 2.30 -31.80
CA GLN A 206 -6.55 1.04 -31.13
C GLN A 206 -5.83 0.00 -32.03
N PRO A 207 -4.89 -0.78 -31.43
CA PRO A 207 -4.77 -2.22 -31.75
C PRO A 207 -4.49 -3.14 -30.52
N GLN A 208 -5.21 -4.28 -30.42
CA GLN A 208 -4.96 -5.57 -29.68
C GLN A 208 -4.44 -5.58 -28.21
N PRO A 209 -4.66 -6.66 -27.41
CA PRO A 209 -4.38 -6.67 -25.97
C PRO A 209 -2.89 -6.47 -25.69
N GLN A 210 -2.56 -5.32 -25.10
CA GLN A 210 -1.18 -4.89 -24.86
C GLN A 210 -0.72 -5.45 -23.52
N GLY A 211 0.36 -6.25 -23.53
CA GLY A 211 0.81 -6.95 -22.33
C GLY A 211 1.31 -6.02 -21.21
N LYS A 212 1.25 -6.53 -19.99
CA LYS A 212 1.59 -5.83 -18.74
C LYS A 212 3.08 -5.99 -18.44
N VAL A 213 3.77 -4.89 -18.14
CA VAL A 213 5.10 -4.87 -17.52
C VAL A 213 4.92 -4.86 -16.00
N ASP A 214 5.57 -5.78 -15.28
CA ASP A 214 5.51 -5.86 -13.81
C ASP A 214 6.78 -6.57 -13.32
N VAL A 215 7.89 -5.83 -13.17
CA VAL A 215 9.19 -6.39 -12.77
C VAL A 215 9.51 -5.92 -11.36
N ARG A 216 9.82 -6.85 -10.46
CA ARG A 216 9.98 -6.58 -9.02
C ARG A 216 11.16 -7.34 -8.45
N ILE A 217 11.68 -6.86 -7.32
CA ILE A 217 12.56 -7.63 -6.45
C ILE A 217 11.69 -8.68 -5.75
N SER A 218 11.93 -9.95 -6.03
CA SER A 218 11.17 -11.04 -5.42
C SER A 218 11.78 -11.53 -4.11
N TYR A 219 13.11 -11.42 -3.95
CA TYR A 219 13.83 -11.94 -2.79
C TYR A 219 15.24 -11.36 -2.68
N ILE A 220 15.72 -11.16 -1.45
CA ILE A 220 17.14 -10.94 -1.16
C ILE A 220 17.64 -12.06 -0.24
N LYS A 221 18.68 -12.76 -0.70
CA LYS A 221 19.43 -13.73 0.11
C LYS A 221 20.64 -13.03 0.71
N TYR A 222 20.58 -12.77 2.00
CA TYR A 222 21.59 -12.05 2.79
C TYR A 222 22.52 -12.97 3.59
N ASP A 223 22.03 -14.12 4.06
CA ASP A 223 22.82 -15.11 4.83
C ASP A 223 23.64 -16.08 3.95
N GLY A 224 23.80 -15.75 2.67
CA GLY A 224 24.34 -16.61 1.62
C GLY A 224 25.84 -16.55 1.43
N ASN A 225 26.38 -17.50 0.67
CA ASN A 225 27.80 -17.56 0.28
C ASN A 225 27.91 -18.17 -1.13
N PRO A 226 27.43 -17.49 -2.19
CA PRO A 226 27.21 -16.04 -2.28
C PRO A 226 25.82 -15.56 -1.82
N GLU A 227 25.76 -14.26 -1.56
CA GLU A 227 24.54 -13.45 -1.41
C GLU A 227 23.94 -13.12 -2.79
N TYR A 228 22.64 -12.85 -2.85
CA TYR A 228 22.04 -12.36 -4.10
C TYR A 228 20.74 -11.58 -3.90
N ILE A 229 20.43 -10.76 -4.89
CA ILE A 229 19.09 -10.18 -5.10
C ILE A 229 18.43 -10.84 -6.31
N GLU A 230 17.16 -11.21 -6.17
CA GLU A 230 16.35 -11.83 -7.20
C GLU A 230 15.33 -10.83 -7.74
N ILE A 231 15.28 -10.70 -9.06
CA ILE A 231 14.36 -9.83 -9.78
C ILE A 231 13.50 -10.69 -10.68
N LYS A 232 12.19 -10.56 -10.58
CA LYS A 232 11.21 -11.37 -11.28
C LYS A 232 10.28 -10.51 -12.12
N ASN A 233 9.97 -10.99 -13.32
CA ASN A 233 8.91 -10.42 -14.14
C ASN A 233 7.58 -11.13 -13.81
N TYR A 234 6.71 -10.46 -13.06
CA TYR A 234 5.32 -10.84 -12.79
C TYR A 234 4.36 -10.39 -13.91
N GLY A 235 4.86 -9.68 -14.92
CA GLY A 235 4.09 -9.17 -16.05
C GLY A 235 3.71 -10.26 -17.06
N THR A 236 3.05 -9.85 -18.14
CA THR A 236 2.58 -10.74 -19.21
C THR A 236 3.36 -10.58 -20.51
N ILE A 237 4.31 -9.64 -20.59
CA ILE A 237 5.26 -9.50 -21.71
C ILE A 237 6.71 -9.56 -21.23
N SER A 238 7.59 -9.94 -22.15
CA SER A 238 9.03 -9.82 -21.93
C SER A 238 9.44 -8.37 -21.73
N VAL A 239 10.41 -8.15 -20.84
CA VAL A 239 10.94 -6.82 -20.55
C VAL A 239 12.44 -6.83 -20.83
N ASN A 240 12.91 -5.92 -21.68
CA ASN A 240 14.34 -5.68 -21.81
C ASN A 240 14.81 -4.78 -20.67
N LEU A 241 15.73 -5.30 -19.87
CA LEU A 241 16.26 -4.60 -18.71
C LEU A 241 17.41 -3.64 -19.06
N GLN A 242 17.76 -3.45 -20.34
CA GLN A 242 18.83 -2.52 -20.70
C GLN A 242 18.65 -1.15 -20.06
N GLY A 243 19.63 -0.72 -19.27
CA GLY A 243 19.63 0.56 -18.56
C GLY A 243 18.86 0.58 -17.25
N TRP A 244 18.14 -0.49 -16.90
CA TRP A 244 17.57 -0.65 -15.56
C TRP A 244 18.70 -0.72 -14.53
N LYS A 245 18.44 -0.26 -13.31
CA LYS A 245 19.43 -0.33 -12.23
C LYS A 245 18.90 -0.96 -10.96
N VAL A 246 19.81 -1.62 -10.25
CA VAL A 246 19.59 -2.13 -8.89
C VAL A 246 20.61 -1.47 -7.98
N THR A 247 20.19 -1.11 -6.78
CA THR A 247 21.07 -0.46 -5.81
C THR A 247 20.76 -0.90 -4.39
N ASP A 248 21.78 -0.82 -3.54
CA ASP A 248 21.63 -0.82 -2.08
C ASP A 248 21.27 0.57 -1.56
N GLU A 249 21.18 0.68 -0.23
CA GLU A 249 20.88 1.94 0.46
C GLU A 249 21.92 3.03 0.15
N TYR A 250 21.43 4.22 -0.19
CA TYR A 250 22.22 5.41 -0.57
C TYR A 250 23.04 5.30 -1.85
N GLU A 251 22.74 4.37 -2.76
CA GLU A 251 23.46 4.21 -4.02
C GLU A 251 24.97 3.92 -3.87
N LYS A 252 25.35 3.20 -2.80
CA LYS A 252 26.76 2.82 -2.57
C LYS A 252 27.24 1.81 -3.61
N HIS A 253 26.37 0.86 -3.97
CA HIS A 253 26.59 -0.12 -5.01
C HIS A 253 25.47 -0.01 -6.03
N VAL A 254 25.81 0.19 -7.30
CA VAL A 254 24.83 0.29 -8.39
C VAL A 254 25.16 -0.76 -9.44
N TYR A 255 24.21 -1.63 -9.76
CA TYR A 255 24.25 -2.49 -10.92
C TYR A 255 23.41 -1.87 -12.02
N VAL A 256 23.95 -1.76 -13.24
CA VAL A 256 23.16 -1.37 -14.42
C VAL A 256 23.09 -2.56 -15.35
N PHE A 257 21.87 -2.96 -15.70
CA PHE A 257 21.62 -4.07 -16.60
C PHE A 257 22.03 -3.72 -18.04
N GLY A 258 22.73 -4.65 -18.68
CA GLY A 258 22.93 -4.65 -20.12
C GLY A 258 21.68 -5.11 -20.88
N ASN A 259 21.86 -5.47 -22.15
CA ASN A 259 20.77 -5.98 -22.99
C ASN A 259 20.36 -7.40 -22.55
N VAL A 260 19.40 -7.49 -21.62
CA VAL A 260 18.88 -8.74 -21.05
C VAL A 260 17.36 -8.72 -21.15
N GLU A 261 16.79 -9.74 -21.77
CA GLU A 261 15.35 -9.91 -21.86
C GLU A 261 14.84 -10.82 -20.73
N LEU A 262 13.99 -10.29 -19.85
CA LEU A 262 13.34 -11.02 -18.78
C LEU A 262 11.91 -11.40 -19.19
N LYS A 263 11.69 -12.69 -19.47
CA LYS A 263 10.38 -13.22 -19.89
C LYS A 263 9.37 -13.26 -18.74
N PRO A 264 8.05 -13.28 -19.02
CA PRO A 264 7.01 -13.47 -18.01
C PRO A 264 7.27 -14.69 -17.12
N GLY A 265 7.23 -14.50 -15.81
CA GLY A 265 7.47 -15.53 -14.80
C GLY A 265 8.94 -15.88 -14.54
N TYR A 266 9.89 -15.36 -15.35
CA TYR A 266 11.31 -15.64 -15.21
C TYR A 266 11.94 -14.74 -14.14
N VAL A 267 13.04 -15.25 -13.57
CA VAL A 267 13.85 -14.58 -12.55
C VAL A 267 15.26 -14.34 -13.08
N ILE A 268 15.87 -13.22 -12.70
CA ILE A 268 17.31 -12.99 -12.79
C ILE A 268 17.85 -12.77 -11.38
N ARG A 269 19.02 -13.35 -11.09
CA ARG A 269 19.70 -13.17 -9.82
C ARG A 269 21.01 -12.44 -10.05
N LEU A 270 21.24 -11.40 -9.25
CA LEU A 270 22.50 -10.67 -9.20
C LEU A 270 23.22 -11.05 -7.91
N TYR A 271 24.43 -11.57 -8.04
CA TYR A 271 25.17 -12.14 -6.93
C TYR A 271 26.21 -11.16 -6.38
N SER A 272 26.29 -11.07 -5.06
CA SER A 272 27.34 -10.38 -4.31
C SER A 272 28.23 -11.39 -3.58
N GLY A 273 29.46 -10.98 -3.30
CA GLY A 273 30.44 -11.78 -2.56
C GLY A 273 31.40 -12.59 -3.42
N ASN A 274 32.52 -12.98 -2.80
CA ASN A 274 33.68 -13.55 -3.49
C ASN A 274 33.46 -14.97 -4.04
N LYS A 275 32.39 -15.66 -3.63
CA LYS A 275 32.02 -17.00 -4.10
C LYS A 275 31.06 -17.01 -5.29
N ALA A 276 30.63 -15.85 -5.78
CA ALA A 276 29.76 -15.76 -6.94
C ALA A 276 30.49 -16.21 -8.22
N THR A 277 29.84 -17.09 -9.01
CA THR A 277 30.38 -17.68 -10.24
C THR A 277 29.70 -17.18 -11.51
N GLU A 278 28.54 -16.53 -11.40
CA GLU A 278 27.75 -16.00 -12.52
C GLU A 278 26.97 -14.74 -12.09
N ASN A 279 26.55 -13.92 -13.06
CA ASN A 279 25.77 -12.68 -12.86
C ASN A 279 26.25 -11.84 -11.65
N ILE A 280 27.57 -11.64 -11.60
CA ILE A 280 28.26 -11.03 -10.47
C ILE A 280 28.00 -9.52 -10.50
N TRP A 281 27.32 -9.01 -9.48
CA TRP A 281 27.17 -7.58 -9.27
C TRP A 281 28.46 -6.98 -8.70
N VAL A 282 28.92 -7.50 -7.56
CA VAL A 282 30.17 -7.11 -6.91
C VAL A 282 30.81 -8.30 -6.21
N ARG A 283 32.12 -8.28 -6.00
CA ARG A 283 32.84 -9.35 -5.29
C ARG A 283 32.92 -9.18 -3.77
N THR A 284 32.41 -8.06 -3.26
CA THR A 284 32.15 -7.82 -1.84
C THR A 284 30.73 -8.24 -1.50
N TYR A 285 30.49 -8.57 -0.22
CA TYR A 285 29.13 -8.79 0.29
C TYR A 285 28.44 -7.42 0.41
N ILE A 286 27.17 -7.35 0.00
CA ILE A 286 26.36 -6.11 0.04
C ILE A 286 25.39 -6.20 1.21
N TRP A 287 24.78 -7.37 1.40
CA TRP A 287 23.63 -7.59 2.25
C TRP A 287 24.10 -7.99 3.66
N ASN A 288 24.02 -7.04 4.58
CA ASN A 288 24.29 -7.22 6.00
C ASN A 288 23.15 -8.03 6.67
N ASN A 289 23.45 -8.64 7.82
CA ASN A 289 22.52 -9.51 8.55
C ASN A 289 21.59 -8.76 9.52
N ASP A 290 21.73 -7.44 9.63
CA ASP A 290 20.98 -6.58 10.55
C ASP A 290 19.86 -5.79 9.84
N GLY A 291 19.65 -6.07 8.54
CA GLY A 291 18.64 -5.48 7.66
C GLY A 291 19.25 -4.55 6.62
N ASP A 292 18.87 -4.73 5.36
CA ASP A 292 19.20 -3.83 4.25
C ASP A 292 18.01 -3.64 3.32
N ILE A 293 18.12 -2.62 2.46
CA ILE A 293 17.11 -2.27 1.48
C ILE A 293 17.71 -2.32 0.08
N GLY A 294 17.09 -3.12 -0.79
CA GLY A 294 17.34 -3.13 -2.23
C GLY A 294 16.33 -2.27 -2.97
N PHE A 295 16.79 -1.52 -3.96
CA PHE A 295 15.94 -0.68 -4.82
C PHE A 295 16.13 -1.08 -6.28
N LEU A 296 15.05 -1.10 -7.04
CA LEU A 296 15.02 -1.39 -8.47
C LEU A 296 14.48 -0.17 -9.22
N TYR A 297 15.13 0.22 -10.30
CA TYR A 297 14.71 1.31 -11.17
C TYR A 297 14.68 0.88 -12.64
N ASP A 298 13.76 1.46 -13.41
CA ASP A 298 13.68 1.27 -14.85
C ASP A 298 14.76 2.06 -15.60
N SER A 299 14.80 1.89 -16.92
CA SER A 299 15.75 2.57 -17.80
C SER A 299 15.57 4.09 -17.91
N ASN A 300 14.42 4.62 -17.47
CA ASN A 300 14.16 6.06 -17.40
C ASN A 300 14.55 6.64 -16.02
N GLY A 301 15.01 5.80 -15.09
CA GLY A 301 15.37 6.19 -13.73
C GLY A 301 14.17 6.26 -12.77
N ASN A 302 12.99 5.75 -13.16
CA ASN A 302 11.87 5.64 -12.24
C ASN A 302 12.08 4.46 -11.29
N MET A 303 11.82 4.65 -10.01
CA MET A 303 11.85 3.55 -9.05
C MET A 303 10.67 2.60 -9.31
N VAL A 304 10.98 1.33 -9.53
CA VAL A 304 10.03 0.27 -9.88
C VAL A 304 9.68 -0.57 -8.67
N ASP A 305 10.66 -0.84 -7.79
CA ASP A 305 10.41 -1.65 -6.59
C ASP A 305 11.43 -1.38 -5.47
N ILE A 306 11.05 -1.74 -4.25
CA ILE A 306 11.87 -1.66 -3.03
C ILE A 306 11.66 -2.92 -2.20
N TYR A 307 12.74 -3.47 -1.64
CA TYR A 307 12.69 -4.71 -0.87
C TYR A 307 13.60 -4.62 0.36
N SER A 308 13.03 -4.82 1.54
CA SER A 308 13.75 -4.91 2.83
C SER A 308 13.53 -6.28 3.48
N TYR A 309 14.49 -6.74 4.28
CA TYR A 309 14.42 -8.02 5.01
C TYR A 309 14.98 -7.89 6.42
#